data_AF-C5B6Q8-F1
#
_entry.id   AF-C5B6Q8-F1
#
_cell.length_a   1.000
_cell.length_b   1.000
_cell.length_c   1.000
_cell.angle_alpha   90.00
_cell.angle_beta   90.00
_cell.angle_gamma   90.00
#
_symmetry.space_group_name_H-M   'P 1'
#
loop_
_entity.id
_entity.type
_entity.pdbx_description
1 polymer ?
#
loop_
_entity_poly.entity_id
_entity_poly.type
_entity_poly.pdbx_seq_one_letter_code
_entity_poly.pdbx_strand_id
1 'polypeptide(L)'
;MTDAIDGEDEDSAARAFEALRAEVSVLRRAVEALPGAIEEVRAPDYGPTLGAIAQALSGLEEGLAAIEAHPAVKLTPESYARAIERAGVGIMREASRALRDETDAVERERRQLAAIVGQAATQQRQNRQRIGFGIGGLAIGLILFACLAAFVPGGSYLAALAMGTTDRWQAGGQLMQAADPAGSRGLATASRLVNANTEALQVCAETARKTGQGQKCTITVSVPER
;
A
#
# COMPACT_ATOMS: atom_id res chain seq x y z
N MET A 1 139.39 53.89 84.88
CA MET A 1 139.53 52.49 84.47
C MET A 1 138.13 51.88 84.56
N THR A 2 137.68 51.33 83.43
CA THR A 2 136.50 50.49 83.13
C THR A 2 135.98 49.62 84.31
N ASP A 3 134.74 49.13 84.39
CA ASP A 3 133.86 48.60 83.32
C ASP A 3 132.44 48.25 83.84
N ALA A 4 131.48 48.25 82.90
CA ALA A 4 130.35 47.32 82.67
C ALA A 4 129.34 46.91 83.77
N ILE A 5 128.03 47.00 83.47
CA ILE A 5 127.16 45.88 83.00
C ILE A 5 125.70 46.37 82.91
N ASP A 6 125.21 46.49 81.67
CA ASP A 6 123.84 46.25 81.20
C ASP A 6 123.77 44.77 80.74
N GLY A 7 122.62 44.07 80.76
CA GLY A 7 122.54 42.86 79.92
C GLY A 7 121.36 41.87 79.97
N GLU A 8 120.53 41.76 81.02
CA GLU A 8 119.58 40.63 81.09
C GLU A 8 118.12 40.93 80.66
N ASP A 9 117.66 42.19 80.67
CA ASP A 9 116.27 42.52 80.30
C ASP A 9 116.05 42.74 78.78
N GLU A 10 117.10 43.03 78.00
CA GLU A 10 117.00 43.27 76.56
C GLU A 10 116.70 42.01 75.72
N ASP A 11 117.16 40.83 76.15
CA ASP A 11 117.05 39.58 75.37
C ASP A 11 115.66 38.90 75.48
N SER A 12 114.88 39.24 76.52
CA SER A 12 113.49 38.76 76.71
C SER A 12 112.50 39.49 75.80
N ALA A 13 112.66 40.81 75.66
CA ALA A 13 111.82 41.63 74.80
C ALA A 13 112.01 41.27 73.31
N ALA A 14 113.26 41.02 72.88
CA ALA A 14 113.58 40.66 71.51
C ALA A 14 112.87 39.36 71.05
N ARG A 15 112.82 38.33 71.92
CA ARG A 15 112.16 37.06 71.62
C ARG A 15 110.63 37.18 71.51
N ALA A 16 110.01 38.01 72.34
CA ALA A 16 108.56 38.26 72.26
C ALA A 16 108.16 38.97 70.96
N PHE A 17 108.97 39.94 70.51
CA PHE A 17 108.72 40.63 69.24
C PHE A 17 108.86 39.71 68.02
N GLU A 18 109.79 38.76 68.03
CA GLU A 18 109.96 37.83 66.91
C GLU A 18 108.82 36.80 66.83
N ALA A 19 108.33 36.33 67.99
CA ALA A 19 107.14 35.49 68.05
C ALA A 19 105.89 36.23 67.53
N LEU A 20 105.68 37.49 67.93
CA LEU A 20 104.59 38.31 67.43
C LEU A 20 104.71 38.57 65.91
N ARG A 21 105.94 38.80 65.43
CA ARG A 21 106.22 38.99 64.00
C ARG A 21 105.86 37.74 63.19
N ALA A 22 106.16 36.56 63.73
CA ALA A 22 105.80 35.29 63.12
C ALA A 22 104.27 35.10 63.03
N GLU A 23 103.51 35.35 64.11
CA GLU A 23 102.04 35.27 64.09
C GLU A 23 101.39 36.29 63.15
N VAL A 24 101.86 37.53 63.15
CA VAL A 24 101.35 38.59 62.25
C VAL A 24 101.60 38.21 60.78
N SER A 25 102.71 37.51 60.48
CA SER A 25 102.98 37.04 59.13
C SER A 25 102.02 35.94 58.66
N VAL A 26 101.54 35.10 59.57
CA VAL A 26 100.54 34.05 59.28
C VAL A 26 99.17 34.66 59.09
N LEU A 27 98.76 35.58 59.96
CA LEU A 27 97.46 36.27 59.85
C LEU A 27 97.38 37.07 58.54
N ARG A 28 98.46 37.75 58.16
CA ARG A 28 98.55 38.47 56.89
C ARG A 28 98.37 37.53 55.69
N ARG A 29 99.02 36.36 55.70
CA ARG A 29 98.87 35.35 54.64
C ARG A 29 97.45 34.81 54.56
N ALA A 30 96.79 34.58 55.69
CA ALA A 30 95.40 34.15 55.72
C ALA A 30 94.43 35.22 55.21
N VAL A 31 94.67 36.49 55.53
CA VAL A 31 93.89 37.63 55.03
C VAL A 31 94.13 37.86 53.53
N GLU A 32 95.36 37.70 53.05
CA GLU A 32 95.70 37.81 51.62
C GLU A 32 95.09 36.67 50.79
N ALA A 33 94.84 35.50 51.37
CA ALA A 33 94.20 34.36 50.71
C ALA A 33 92.65 34.41 50.71
N LEU A 34 92.05 35.24 51.56
CA LEU A 34 90.59 35.33 51.75
C LEU A 34 89.78 35.79 50.52
N PRO A 35 90.24 36.77 49.70
CA PRO A 35 89.51 37.22 48.52
C PRO A 35 89.30 36.11 47.49
N GLY A 36 90.29 35.24 47.29
CA GLY A 36 90.20 34.13 46.33
C GLY A 36 89.18 33.07 46.76
N ALA A 37 89.09 32.78 48.07
CA ALA A 37 88.11 31.85 48.61
C ALA A 37 86.66 32.38 48.51
N ILE A 38 86.46 33.70 48.51
CA ILE A 38 85.13 34.32 48.39
C ILE A 38 84.63 34.31 46.93
N GLU A 39 85.52 34.39 45.94
CA GLU A 39 85.12 34.27 44.52
C GLU A 39 84.60 32.87 44.17
N GLU A 40 85.13 31.82 44.82
CA GLU A 40 84.77 30.43 44.55
C GLU A 40 83.39 30.04 45.13
N VAL A 41 82.86 30.78 46.12
CA VAL A 41 81.57 30.51 46.80
C VAL A 41 80.43 31.40 46.27
N ARG A 42 80.62 32.14 45.17
CA ARG A 42 79.57 33.02 44.63
C ARG A 42 78.39 32.21 44.08
N ALA A 43 77.21 32.38 44.67
CA ALA A 43 75.99 31.73 44.21
C ALA A 43 75.69 32.04 42.73
N PRO A 44 75.22 31.07 41.91
CA PRO A 44 74.88 31.31 40.51
C PRO A 44 73.76 32.35 40.35
N ASP A 45 73.84 33.20 39.34
CA ASP A 45 72.79 34.18 39.03
C ASP A 45 71.62 33.51 38.29
N TYR A 46 70.48 33.37 38.96
CA TYR A 46 69.25 32.78 38.43
C TYR A 46 68.28 33.81 37.82
N GLY A 47 68.65 35.10 37.82
CA GLY A 47 67.89 36.17 37.16
C GLY A 47 67.45 35.86 35.73
N PRO A 48 68.34 35.38 34.83
CA PRO A 48 67.94 35.08 33.45
C PRO A 48 66.96 33.90 33.34
N THR A 49 67.10 32.87 34.17
CA THR A 49 66.18 31.73 34.20
C THR A 49 64.79 32.10 34.70
N LEU A 50 64.70 32.97 35.71
CA LEU A 50 63.41 33.46 36.22
C LEU A 50 62.73 34.39 35.21
N GLY A 51 63.51 35.21 34.49
CA GLY A 51 62.99 36.02 33.37
C GLY A 51 62.40 35.17 32.25
N ALA A 52 63.07 34.07 31.88
CA ALA A 52 62.56 33.15 30.86
C ALA A 52 61.25 32.46 31.26
N ILE A 53 61.09 32.10 32.53
CA ILE A 53 59.86 31.50 33.06
C ILE A 53 58.70 32.51 33.05
N ALA A 54 58.96 33.75 33.49
CA ALA A 54 57.95 34.81 33.46
C ALA A 54 57.47 35.09 32.03
N GLN A 55 58.38 35.09 31.06
CA GLN A 55 58.04 35.34 29.66
C GLN A 55 57.24 34.17 29.04
N ALA A 56 57.55 32.93 29.43
CA ALA A 56 56.77 31.76 29.02
C ALA A 56 55.34 31.77 29.60
N LEU A 57 55.17 32.25 30.84
CA LEU A 57 53.86 32.39 31.47
C LEU A 57 53.00 33.45 30.77
N SER A 58 53.57 34.60 30.42
CA SER A 58 52.84 35.65 29.69
C SER A 58 52.37 35.19 28.30
N GLY A 59 53.19 34.42 27.57
CA GLY A 59 52.77 33.85 26.28
C GLY A 59 51.62 32.83 26.40
N LEU A 60 51.54 32.13 27.55
CA LEU A 60 50.47 31.18 27.85
C LEU A 60 49.14 31.89 28.17
N GLU A 61 49.18 33.05 28.85
CA GLU A 61 48.00 33.88 29.09
C GLU A 61 47.42 34.45 27.79
N GLU A 62 48.27 34.94 26.88
CA GLU A 62 47.82 35.41 25.56
C GLU A 62 47.21 34.28 24.73
N GLY A 63 47.82 33.09 24.76
CA GLY A 63 47.28 31.91 24.09
C GLY A 63 45.92 31.49 24.64
N LEU A 64 45.74 31.54 25.97
CA LEU A 64 44.47 31.19 26.61
C LEU A 64 43.37 32.22 26.31
N ALA A 65 43.71 33.52 26.32
CA ALA A 65 42.79 34.59 25.93
C ALA A 65 42.34 34.47 24.46
N ALA A 66 43.23 34.05 23.56
CA ALA A 66 42.90 33.80 22.16
C ALA A 66 41.98 32.58 21.97
N ILE A 67 42.15 31.54 22.79
CA ILE A 67 41.29 30.34 22.79
C ILE A 67 39.90 30.68 23.33
N GLU A 68 39.82 31.46 24.41
CA GLU A 68 38.55 31.90 25.00
C GLU A 68 37.78 32.86 24.07
N ALA A 69 38.49 33.68 23.29
CA ALA A 69 37.91 34.53 22.26
C ALA A 69 37.42 33.76 21.02
N HIS A 70 37.82 32.48 20.84
CA HIS A 70 37.50 31.73 19.64
C HIS A 70 36.02 31.28 19.65
N PRO A 71 35.23 31.60 18.60
CA PRO A 71 33.79 31.30 18.53
C PRO A 71 33.44 29.79 18.56
N ALA A 72 34.43 28.91 18.43
CA ALA A 72 34.26 27.47 18.54
C ALA A 72 33.90 27.03 19.98
N VAL A 73 34.33 27.78 21.01
CA VAL A 73 34.03 27.48 22.42
C VAL A 73 32.58 27.84 22.79
N LYS A 74 31.96 28.80 22.09
CA LYS A 74 30.56 29.22 22.30
C LYS A 74 29.53 28.34 21.59
N LEU A 75 29.97 27.52 20.64
CA LEU A 75 29.12 26.63 19.86
C LEU A 75 29.03 25.26 20.55
N THR A 76 28.20 25.16 21.59
CA THR A 76 28.00 23.89 22.30
C THR A 76 27.25 22.89 21.41
N PRO A 77 27.58 21.58 21.46
CA PRO A 77 26.89 20.54 20.68
C PRO A 77 25.38 20.49 20.97
N GLU A 78 24.95 20.90 22.17
CA GLU A 78 23.54 21.06 22.54
C GLU A 78 22.82 22.12 21.69
N SER A 79 23.49 23.20 21.31
CA SER A 79 22.92 24.24 20.45
C SER A 79 22.66 23.73 19.04
N TYR A 80 23.58 22.91 18.50
CA TYR A 80 23.40 22.21 17.23
C TYR A 80 22.28 21.18 17.29
N ALA A 81 22.22 20.38 18.36
CA ALA A 81 21.13 19.43 18.56
C ALA A 81 19.76 20.13 18.59
N ARG A 82 19.62 21.24 19.32
CA ARG A 82 18.38 22.04 19.36
C ARG A 82 18.06 22.74 18.04
N ALA A 83 19.06 23.10 17.24
CA ALA A 83 18.87 23.68 15.91
C ALA A 83 18.40 22.62 14.90
N ILE A 84 19.00 21.43 14.94
CA ILE A 84 18.63 20.28 14.12
C ILE A 84 17.23 19.79 14.49
N GLU A 85 16.89 19.73 15.78
CA GLU A 85 15.55 19.32 16.22
C GLU A 85 14.48 20.32 15.76
N ARG A 86 14.73 21.63 15.87
CA ARG A 86 13.81 22.66 15.38
C ARG A 86 13.67 22.66 13.86
N ALA A 87 14.77 22.51 13.12
CA ALA A 87 14.75 22.39 11.67
C ALA A 87 14.04 21.09 11.22
N GLY A 88 14.30 19.98 11.93
CA GLY A 88 13.71 18.67 11.66
C GLY A 88 12.21 18.61 11.95
N VAL A 89 11.72 19.26 13.01
CA VAL A 89 10.29 19.29 13.35
C VAL A 89 9.46 20.01 12.27
N GLY A 90 9.99 21.07 11.66
CA GLY A 90 9.33 21.75 10.54
C GLY A 90 9.18 20.85 9.33
N ILE A 91 10.31 20.27 8.88
CA ILE A 91 10.38 19.38 7.72
C ILE A 91 9.51 18.13 7.92
N MET A 92 9.56 17.50 9.10
CA MET A 92 8.77 16.30 9.40
C MET A 92 7.27 16.60 9.47
N ARG A 93 6.86 17.77 9.96
CA ARG A 93 5.44 18.18 9.96
C ARG A 93 4.91 18.42 8.55
N GLU A 94 5.69 19.08 7.70
CA GLU A 94 5.34 19.27 6.29
C GLU A 94 5.29 17.95 5.53
N ALA A 95 6.31 17.11 5.68
CA ALA A 95 6.33 15.77 5.08
C ALA A 95 5.14 14.93 5.56
N SER A 96 4.83 14.94 6.86
CA SER A 96 3.68 14.21 7.42
C SER A 96 2.35 14.74 6.91
N ARG A 97 2.21 16.05 6.70
CA ARG A 97 1.00 16.66 6.14
C ARG A 97 0.84 16.31 4.67
N ALA A 98 1.90 16.43 3.88
CA ALA A 98 1.89 16.05 2.47
C ALA A 98 1.54 14.57 2.28
N LEU A 99 2.14 13.68 3.10
CA LEU A 99 1.81 12.26 3.12
C LEU A 99 0.33 12.01 3.45
N ARG A 100 -0.22 12.68 4.47
CA ARG A 100 -1.64 12.54 4.86
C ARG A 100 -2.60 13.03 3.78
N ASP A 101 -2.32 14.18 3.17
CA ASP A 101 -3.15 14.72 2.09
C ASP A 101 -3.16 13.79 0.87
N GLU A 102 -2.01 13.23 0.51
CA GLU A 102 -1.89 12.22 -0.56
C GLU A 102 -2.60 10.92 -0.18
N THR A 103 -2.50 10.46 1.08
CA THR A 103 -3.23 9.25 1.50
C THR A 103 -4.74 9.48 1.46
N ASP A 104 -5.22 10.64 1.89
CA ASP A 104 -6.63 11.00 1.83
C ASP A 104 -7.11 11.14 0.37
N ALA A 105 -6.27 11.66 -0.53
CA ALA A 105 -6.56 11.70 -1.96
C ALA A 105 -6.69 10.29 -2.56
N VAL A 106 -5.72 9.40 -2.28
CA VAL A 106 -5.73 8.01 -2.72
C VAL A 106 -6.92 7.24 -2.14
N GLU A 107 -7.26 7.46 -0.88
CA GLU A 107 -8.41 6.85 -0.22
C GLU A 107 -9.73 7.30 -0.88
N ARG A 108 -9.85 8.57 -1.24
CA ARG A 108 -11.00 9.12 -1.98
C ARG A 108 -11.13 8.49 -3.37
N GLU A 109 -10.03 8.41 -4.12
CA GLU A 109 -10.03 7.77 -5.44
C GLU A 109 -10.34 6.28 -5.35
N ARG A 110 -9.76 5.56 -4.38
CA ARG A 110 -10.08 4.15 -4.13
C ARG A 110 -11.56 3.94 -3.82
N ARG A 111 -12.19 4.82 -3.04
CA ARG A 111 -13.63 4.73 -2.75
C ARG A 111 -14.47 4.97 -4.00
N GLN A 112 -14.10 5.93 -4.86
CA GLN A 112 -14.78 6.13 -6.14
C GLN A 112 -14.62 4.92 -7.07
N LEU A 113 -13.41 4.37 -7.19
CA LEU A 113 -13.14 3.18 -7.99
C LEU A 113 -13.88 1.95 -7.43
N ALA A 114 -13.87 1.74 -6.11
CA ALA A 114 -14.61 0.65 -5.47
C ALA A 114 -16.13 0.80 -5.65
N ALA A 115 -16.66 2.02 -5.64
CA ALA A 115 -18.06 2.28 -5.93
C ALA A 115 -18.40 1.96 -7.39
N ILE A 116 -17.59 2.40 -8.35
CA ILE A 116 -17.80 2.15 -9.79
C ILE A 116 -17.65 0.65 -10.10
N VAL A 117 -16.59 0.00 -9.62
CA VAL A 117 -16.34 -1.43 -9.83
C VAL A 117 -17.39 -2.28 -9.10
N GLY A 118 -17.75 -1.91 -7.88
CA GLY A 118 -18.79 -2.57 -7.11
C GLY A 118 -20.16 -2.47 -7.79
N GLN A 119 -20.51 -1.29 -8.30
CA GLN A 119 -21.74 -1.08 -9.09
C GLN A 119 -21.70 -1.86 -10.41
N ALA A 120 -20.59 -1.84 -11.15
CA ALA A 120 -20.47 -2.57 -12.42
C ALA A 120 -20.57 -4.09 -12.22
N ALA A 121 -19.88 -4.64 -11.22
CA ALA A 121 -19.90 -6.07 -10.92
C ALA A 121 -21.29 -6.54 -10.45
N THR A 122 -21.96 -5.75 -9.60
CA THR A 122 -23.32 -6.06 -9.14
C THR A 122 -24.34 -5.90 -10.27
N GLN A 123 -24.21 -4.89 -11.12
CA GLN A 123 -25.09 -4.65 -12.27
C GLN A 123 -24.99 -5.77 -13.30
N GLN A 124 -23.78 -6.24 -13.63
CA GLN A 124 -23.61 -7.34 -14.57
C GLN A 124 -24.20 -8.66 -14.04
N ARG A 125 -24.04 -8.93 -12.73
CA ARG A 125 -24.63 -10.12 -12.10
C ARG A 125 -26.15 -10.05 -12.03
N GLN A 126 -26.71 -8.90 -11.67
CA GLN A 126 -28.15 -8.68 -11.67
C GLN A 126 -28.74 -8.77 -13.08
N ASN A 127 -28.08 -8.20 -14.09
CA ASN A 127 -28.54 -8.27 -15.47
C ASN A 127 -28.54 -9.72 -15.97
N ARG A 128 -27.47 -10.49 -15.68
CA ARG A 128 -27.41 -11.90 -16.05
C ARG A 128 -28.50 -12.73 -15.36
N GLN A 129 -28.82 -12.44 -14.11
CA GLN A 129 -29.94 -13.08 -13.41
C GLN A 129 -31.29 -12.71 -14.04
N ARG A 130 -31.53 -11.43 -14.34
CA ARG A 130 -32.79 -10.98 -14.99
C ARG A 130 -32.96 -11.61 -16.37
N ILE A 131 -31.91 -11.63 -17.18
CA ILE A 131 -31.91 -12.30 -18.49
C ILE A 131 -32.13 -13.80 -18.32
N GLY A 132 -31.48 -14.43 -17.34
CA GLY A 132 -31.67 -15.83 -17.00
C GLY A 132 -33.12 -16.16 -16.63
N PHE A 133 -33.76 -15.34 -15.78
CA PHE A 133 -35.18 -15.49 -15.45
C PHE A 133 -36.09 -15.26 -16.65
N GLY A 134 -35.78 -14.30 -17.52
CA GLY A 134 -36.54 -14.05 -18.75
C GLY A 134 -36.49 -15.23 -19.71
N ILE A 135 -35.29 -15.75 -20.01
CA ILE A 135 -35.10 -16.90 -20.88
C ILE A 135 -35.72 -18.16 -20.25
N GLY A 136 -35.51 -18.37 -18.96
CA GLY A 136 -36.09 -19.50 -18.23
C GLY A 136 -37.63 -19.47 -18.24
N GLY A 137 -38.23 -18.31 -17.98
CA GLY A 137 -39.68 -18.13 -18.03
C GLY A 137 -40.26 -18.39 -19.43
N LEU A 138 -39.59 -17.92 -20.48
CA LEU A 138 -40.00 -18.17 -21.87
C LEU A 138 -39.91 -19.66 -22.24
N ALA A 139 -38.82 -20.33 -21.85
CA ALA A 139 -38.67 -21.76 -22.09
C ALA A 139 -39.74 -22.58 -21.36
N ILE A 140 -40.00 -22.27 -20.08
CA ILE A 140 -41.06 -22.92 -19.30
C ILE A 140 -42.43 -22.65 -19.92
N GLY A 141 -42.71 -21.42 -20.35
CA GLY A 141 -43.97 -21.05 -20.99
C GLY A 141 -44.25 -21.84 -22.27
N LEU A 142 -43.24 -22.00 -23.13
CA LEU A 142 -43.36 -22.81 -24.35
C LEU A 142 -43.62 -24.29 -24.05
N ILE A 143 -42.90 -24.85 -23.07
CA ILE A 143 -43.10 -26.23 -22.64
C ILE A 143 -44.52 -26.43 -22.09
N LEU A 144 -44.97 -25.53 -21.21
CA LEU A 144 -46.32 -25.58 -20.64
C LEU A 144 -47.40 -25.47 -21.71
N PHE A 145 -47.23 -24.57 -22.70
CA PHE A 145 -48.18 -24.44 -23.80
C PHE A 145 -48.30 -25.73 -24.61
N ALA A 146 -47.17 -26.35 -24.98
CA ALA A 146 -47.17 -27.61 -25.71
C ALA A 146 -47.80 -28.76 -24.89
N CYS A 147 -47.49 -28.86 -23.60
CA CYS A 147 -48.11 -29.83 -22.71
C CYS A 147 -49.63 -29.63 -22.59
N LEU A 148 -50.09 -28.38 -22.44
CA LEU A 148 -51.52 -28.08 -22.36
C LEU A 148 -52.25 -28.41 -23.67
N ALA A 149 -51.64 -28.15 -24.82
CA ALA A 149 -52.20 -28.51 -26.11
C ALA A 149 -52.29 -30.03 -26.31
N ALA A 150 -51.34 -30.80 -25.77
CA ALA A 150 -51.25 -32.25 -25.97
C ALA A 150 -52.07 -33.08 -24.96
N PHE A 151 -52.12 -32.68 -23.68
CA PHE A 151 -52.62 -33.53 -22.60
C PHE A 151 -53.98 -33.12 -22.02
N VAL A 152 -54.48 -31.92 -22.30
CA VAL A 152 -55.77 -31.47 -21.73
C VAL A 152 -56.93 -31.92 -22.62
N PRO A 153 -58.00 -32.54 -22.07
CA PRO A 153 -59.22 -32.79 -22.81
C PRO A 153 -59.82 -31.46 -23.27
N GLY A 154 -59.76 -31.19 -24.58
CA GLY A 154 -60.04 -29.88 -25.16
C GLY A 154 -58.83 -29.18 -25.81
N GLY A 155 -57.66 -29.82 -25.87
CA GLY A 155 -56.48 -29.32 -26.61
C GLY A 155 -56.76 -28.99 -28.08
N SER A 156 -57.76 -29.64 -28.69
CA SER A 156 -58.31 -29.28 -30.01
C SER A 156 -58.86 -27.84 -30.08
N TYR A 157 -59.33 -27.28 -28.97
CA TYR A 157 -59.77 -25.88 -28.87
C TYR A 157 -58.58 -24.92 -28.87
N LEU A 158 -57.50 -25.26 -28.16
CA LEU A 158 -56.26 -24.49 -28.18
C LEU A 158 -55.59 -24.56 -29.56
N ALA A 159 -55.64 -25.72 -30.22
CA ALA A 159 -55.17 -25.89 -31.59
C ALA A 159 -56.02 -25.07 -32.58
N ALA A 160 -57.35 -25.08 -32.46
CA ALA A 160 -58.23 -24.24 -33.27
C ALA A 160 -57.90 -22.74 -33.05
N LEU A 161 -57.73 -22.31 -31.80
CA LEU A 161 -57.39 -20.93 -31.45
C LEU A 161 -56.01 -20.53 -32.00
N ALA A 162 -55.02 -21.43 -31.97
CA ALA A 162 -53.71 -21.21 -32.57
C ALA A 162 -53.79 -21.07 -34.11
N MET A 163 -54.77 -21.72 -34.73
CA MET A 163 -55.11 -21.55 -36.15
C MET A 163 -56.02 -20.35 -36.44
N GLY A 164 -56.36 -19.54 -35.42
CA GLY A 164 -57.22 -18.37 -35.57
C GLY A 164 -58.71 -18.69 -35.77
N THR A 165 -59.13 -19.91 -35.43
CA THR A 165 -60.53 -20.37 -35.55
C THR A 165 -61.08 -20.82 -34.21
N THR A 166 -62.39 -20.68 -33.97
CA THR A 166 -63.04 -21.23 -32.77
C THR A 166 -63.74 -22.57 -33.04
N ASP A 167 -63.96 -22.90 -34.31
CA ASP A 167 -64.56 -24.16 -34.74
C ASP A 167 -63.50 -25.24 -34.97
N ARG A 168 -63.56 -26.29 -34.14
CA ARG A 168 -62.66 -27.45 -34.19
C ARG A 168 -62.78 -28.23 -35.50
N TRP A 169 -63.98 -28.27 -36.09
CA TRP A 169 -64.21 -28.96 -37.36
C TRP A 169 -63.54 -28.22 -38.51
N GLN A 170 -63.64 -26.88 -38.52
CA GLN A 170 -62.97 -26.05 -39.51
C GLN A 170 -61.45 -26.13 -39.41
N ALA A 171 -60.90 -26.11 -38.19
CA ALA A 171 -59.47 -26.32 -37.94
C ALA A 171 -58.99 -27.70 -38.45
N GLY A 172 -59.77 -28.76 -38.18
CA GLY A 172 -59.51 -30.09 -38.73
C GLY A 172 -59.55 -30.12 -40.27
N GLY A 173 -60.51 -29.42 -40.88
CA GLY A 173 -60.61 -29.24 -42.33
C GLY A 173 -59.36 -28.60 -42.94
N GLN A 174 -58.85 -27.53 -42.32
CA GLN A 174 -57.63 -26.85 -42.76
C GLN A 174 -56.38 -27.73 -42.62
N LEU A 175 -56.27 -28.49 -41.53
CA LEU A 175 -55.20 -29.47 -41.33
C LEU A 175 -55.21 -30.57 -42.39
N MET A 176 -56.39 -31.14 -42.67
CA MET A 176 -56.53 -32.16 -43.71
C MET A 176 -56.18 -31.59 -45.09
N GLN A 177 -56.60 -30.37 -45.39
CA GLN A 177 -56.29 -29.71 -46.66
C GLN A 177 -54.78 -29.39 -46.79
N ALA A 178 -54.12 -28.99 -45.72
CA ALA A 178 -52.69 -28.69 -45.71
C ALA A 178 -51.83 -29.97 -45.83
N ALA A 179 -52.26 -31.07 -45.22
CA ALA A 179 -51.54 -32.35 -45.27
C ALA A 179 -51.75 -33.11 -46.59
N ASP A 180 -52.98 -33.17 -47.09
CA ASP A 180 -53.32 -33.80 -48.37
C ASP A 180 -54.50 -33.08 -49.07
N PRO A 181 -54.22 -32.17 -50.01
CA PRO A 181 -55.25 -31.45 -50.75
C PRO A 181 -56.11 -32.36 -51.65
N ALA A 182 -55.59 -33.50 -52.12
CA ALA A 182 -56.33 -34.40 -52.99
C ALA A 182 -57.28 -35.28 -52.16
N GLY A 183 -56.78 -35.88 -51.07
CA GLY A 183 -57.59 -36.62 -50.11
C GLY A 183 -58.69 -35.77 -49.47
N SER A 184 -58.38 -34.52 -49.10
CA SER A 184 -59.37 -33.58 -48.56
C SER A 184 -60.52 -33.29 -49.56
N ARG A 185 -60.21 -33.08 -50.84
CA ARG A 185 -61.23 -32.93 -51.90
C ARG A 185 -62.05 -34.21 -52.10
N GLY A 186 -61.41 -35.37 -52.01
CA GLY A 186 -62.08 -36.67 -52.06
C GLY A 186 -63.09 -36.82 -50.93
N LEU A 187 -62.68 -36.52 -49.69
CA LEU A 187 -63.55 -36.56 -48.51
C LEU A 187 -64.71 -35.57 -48.62
N ALA A 188 -64.45 -34.33 -49.05
CA ALA A 188 -65.51 -33.34 -49.27
C ALA A 188 -66.53 -33.80 -50.32
N THR A 189 -66.07 -34.47 -51.38
CA THR A 189 -66.94 -35.03 -52.43
C THR A 189 -67.76 -36.20 -51.91
N ALA A 190 -67.15 -37.11 -51.15
CA ALA A 190 -67.86 -38.21 -50.50
C ALA A 190 -68.92 -37.70 -49.52
N SER A 191 -68.58 -36.70 -48.69
CA SER A 191 -69.53 -36.07 -47.76
C SER A 191 -70.70 -35.41 -48.47
N ARG A 192 -70.46 -34.71 -49.60
CA ARG A 192 -71.55 -34.15 -50.43
C ARG A 192 -72.48 -35.25 -50.95
N LEU A 193 -71.91 -36.36 -51.43
CA LEU A 193 -72.69 -37.50 -51.94
C LEU A 193 -73.53 -38.14 -50.83
N VAL A 194 -72.96 -38.36 -49.64
CA VAL A 194 -73.70 -38.89 -48.48
C VAL A 194 -74.80 -37.93 -48.06
N ASN A 195 -74.49 -36.63 -47.94
CA ASN A 195 -75.46 -35.62 -47.52
C ASN A 195 -76.63 -35.51 -48.49
N ALA A 196 -76.37 -35.58 -49.81
CA ALA A 196 -77.41 -35.59 -50.84
C ALA A 196 -78.29 -36.84 -50.81
N ASN A 197 -77.82 -37.94 -50.20
CA ASN A 197 -78.52 -39.23 -50.12
C ASN A 197 -78.88 -39.61 -48.69
N THR A 198 -78.93 -38.64 -47.75
CA THR A 198 -79.04 -38.92 -46.31
C THR A 198 -80.25 -39.80 -45.99
N GLU A 199 -81.43 -39.49 -46.53
CA GLU A 199 -82.67 -40.24 -46.25
C GLU A 199 -82.59 -41.67 -46.79
N ALA A 200 -82.18 -41.84 -48.05
CA ALA A 200 -82.04 -43.15 -48.68
C ALA A 200 -81.05 -44.04 -47.93
N LEU A 201 -79.91 -43.47 -47.51
CA LEU A 201 -78.88 -44.17 -46.74
C LEU A 201 -79.34 -44.53 -45.32
N GLN A 202 -80.11 -43.67 -44.66
CA GLN A 202 -80.67 -43.97 -43.33
C GLN A 202 -81.63 -45.16 -43.36
N VAL A 203 -82.60 -45.16 -44.28
CA VAL A 203 -83.55 -46.29 -44.43
C VAL A 203 -82.81 -47.59 -44.74
N CYS A 204 -81.79 -47.51 -45.60
CA CYS A 204 -80.94 -48.64 -45.93
C CYS A 204 -80.16 -49.17 -44.72
N ALA A 205 -79.55 -48.27 -43.93
CA ALA A 205 -78.80 -48.64 -42.74
C ALA A 205 -79.72 -49.28 -41.68
N GLU A 206 -80.93 -48.77 -41.50
CA GLU A 206 -81.92 -49.38 -40.61
C GLU A 206 -82.33 -50.79 -41.07
N THR A 207 -82.52 -50.98 -42.37
CA THR A 207 -82.87 -52.28 -42.96
C THR A 207 -81.73 -53.28 -42.79
N ALA A 208 -80.48 -52.85 -43.00
CA ALA A 208 -79.30 -53.65 -42.74
C ALA A 208 -79.22 -54.07 -41.27
N ARG A 209 -79.52 -53.16 -40.34
CA ARG A 209 -79.55 -53.44 -38.90
C ARG A 209 -80.65 -54.43 -38.51
N LYS A 210 -81.85 -54.32 -39.10
CA LYS A 210 -82.98 -55.22 -38.82
C LYS A 210 -82.77 -56.63 -39.36
N THR A 211 -82.10 -56.75 -40.51
CA THR A 211 -81.87 -58.03 -41.20
C THR A 211 -80.56 -58.71 -40.80
N GLY A 212 -79.61 -57.96 -40.22
CA GLY A 212 -78.28 -58.45 -39.89
C GLY A 212 -77.40 -58.76 -41.11
N GLN A 213 -77.81 -58.30 -42.30
CA GLN A 213 -77.14 -58.58 -43.58
C GLN A 213 -76.85 -57.26 -44.33
N GLY A 214 -75.78 -57.26 -45.13
CA GLY A 214 -75.44 -56.13 -45.99
C GLY A 214 -76.56 -55.83 -47.00
N GLN A 215 -76.91 -54.55 -47.16
CA GLN A 215 -77.98 -54.10 -48.05
C GLN A 215 -77.41 -53.41 -49.29
N LYS A 216 -78.03 -53.65 -50.45
CA LYS A 216 -77.77 -52.88 -51.68
C LYS A 216 -78.66 -51.63 -51.66
N CYS A 217 -78.03 -50.48 -51.82
CA CYS A 217 -78.70 -49.18 -51.73
C CYS A 217 -78.50 -48.41 -53.03
N THR A 218 -79.60 -47.90 -53.57
CA THR A 218 -79.55 -47.01 -54.73
C THR A 218 -79.27 -45.61 -54.22
N ILE A 219 -78.17 -45.02 -54.70
CA ILE A 219 -77.82 -43.63 -54.43
C ILE A 219 -77.92 -42.81 -55.70
N THR A 220 -78.27 -41.54 -55.54
CA THR A 220 -78.28 -40.54 -56.60
C THR A 220 -76.94 -39.83 -56.62
N VAL A 221 -76.22 -39.94 -57.73
CA VAL A 221 -74.97 -39.21 -57.97
C VAL A 221 -75.26 -38.00 -58.82
N SER A 222 -75.11 -36.80 -58.25
CA SER A 222 -75.28 -35.54 -58.99
C SER A 222 -74.15 -35.33 -60.01
N VAL A 223 -74.48 -34.75 -61.15
CA VAL A 223 -73.49 -34.38 -62.19
C VAL A 223 -72.54 -33.32 -61.61
N PRO A 224 -71.21 -33.46 -61.73
CA PRO A 224 -70.29 -32.43 -61.28
C PRO A 224 -70.53 -31.13 -62.06
N GLU A 225 -70.74 -30.01 -61.35
CA GLU A 225 -70.75 -28.69 -61.99
C GLU A 225 -69.36 -28.40 -62.59
N ARG A 226 -69.37 -27.84 -63.81
CA ARG A 226 -68.19 -27.63 -64.66
C ARG A 226 -67.27 -26.54 -64.14
#